data_AF-A0A7K0BYI1-F1
#
_entry.id   AF-A0A7K0BYI1-F1
#
_cell.length_a   1.000
_cell.length_b   1.000
_cell.length_c   1.000
_cell.angle_alpha   90.00
_cell.angle_beta   90.00
_cell.angle_gamma   90.00
#
_symmetry.space_group_name_H-M   'P 1'
#
loop_
_entity.id
_entity.type
_entity.pdbx_description
1 polymer ?
#
loop_
_entity_poly.entity_id
_entity_poly.type
_entity_poly.pdbx_seq_one_letter_code
_entity_poly.pdbx_strand_id
1 'polypeptide(L)'
;MRIRVSNEEHGEIRAAATQAGMAYSAFIVRTVRAAIRDQKPIDGALFELHKELRNASRQVNAVGVNLNQLARFANTHGTTPEALAWLAEYCFRVVREAEAVIIRLGRRLP
;
A
#
# COMPACT_ATOMS: atom_id res chain seq x y z
N MET A 1 11.34 -31.86 -15.38
CA MET A 1 10.04 -31.78 -14.70
C MET A 1 9.05 -32.67 -15.44
N ARG A 2 8.35 -33.58 -14.75
CA ARG A 2 7.37 -34.50 -15.35
C ARG A 2 6.02 -34.25 -14.70
N ILE A 3 5.10 -33.65 -15.45
CA ILE A 3 3.73 -33.39 -14.99
C ILE A 3 2.85 -34.43 -15.67
N ARG A 4 2.01 -35.12 -14.90
CA ARG A 4 0.99 -36.01 -15.46
C ARG A 4 -0.27 -35.20 -15.69
N VAL A 5 -0.73 -35.21 -16.93
CA VAL A 5 -1.97 -34.58 -17.40
C VAL A 5 -2.69 -35.58 -18.28
N SER A 6 -4.00 -35.49 -18.35
CA SER A 6 -4.81 -36.26 -19.30
C SER A 6 -4.49 -35.86 -20.74
N ASN A 7 -4.93 -36.67 -21.71
CA ASN A 7 -4.77 -36.33 -23.13
C ASN A 7 -5.53 -35.05 -23.50
N GLU A 8 -6.67 -34.82 -22.87
CA GLU A 8 -7.51 -33.63 -23.04
C GLU A 8 -6.78 -32.38 -22.51
N GLU A 9 -6.33 -32.42 -21.25
CA GLU A 9 -5.56 -31.34 -20.62
C GLU A 9 -4.28 -31.02 -21.42
N HIS A 10 -3.58 -32.05 -21.92
CA HIS A 10 -2.41 -31.84 -22.76
C HIS A 10 -2.76 -31.12 -24.07
N GLY A 11 -3.89 -31.46 -24.69
CA GLY A 11 -4.41 -30.81 -25.89
C GLY A 11 -4.73 -29.33 -25.66
N GLU A 12 -5.47 -29.04 -24.59
CA GLU A 12 -5.84 -27.67 -24.20
C GLU A 12 -4.61 -26.80 -23.92
N ILE A 13 -3.67 -27.28 -23.11
CA ILE A 13 -2.45 -26.54 -22.76
C ILE A 13 -1.59 -26.29 -24.02
N ARG A 14 -1.53 -27.27 -24.93
CA ARG A 14 -0.77 -27.12 -26.19
C ARG A 14 -1.43 -26.12 -27.14
N ALA A 15 -2.75 -26.11 -27.23
CA ALA A 15 -3.48 -25.12 -28.01
C ALA A 15 -3.25 -23.71 -27.45
N ALA A 16 -3.35 -23.54 -26.13
CA ALA A 16 -3.09 -22.26 -25.47
C ALA A 16 -1.63 -21.78 -25.63
N ALA A 17 -0.66 -22.70 -25.56
CA ALA A 17 0.75 -22.38 -25.80
C ALA A 17 0.98 -21.92 -27.25
N THR A 18 0.37 -22.60 -28.22
CA THR A 18 0.43 -22.22 -29.64
C THR A 18 -0.19 -20.85 -29.88
N GLN A 19 -1.37 -20.59 -29.32
CA GLN A 19 -2.03 -19.28 -29.42
C GLN A 19 -1.19 -18.15 -28.81
N ALA A 20 -0.46 -18.45 -27.72
CA ALA A 20 0.46 -17.52 -27.09
C ALA A 20 1.81 -17.38 -27.81
N GLY A 21 2.04 -18.11 -28.92
CA GLY A 21 3.32 -18.11 -29.63
C GLY A 21 4.48 -18.68 -28.82
N MET A 22 4.20 -19.58 -27.87
CA MET A 22 5.20 -20.09 -26.92
C MET A 22 5.43 -21.59 -27.08
N ALA A 23 6.67 -22.00 -26.78
CA ALA A 23 6.95 -23.41 -26.54
C ALA A 23 6.15 -23.90 -25.32
N TYR A 24 5.63 -25.13 -25.40
CA TYR A 24 4.78 -25.75 -24.37
C TYR A 24 5.37 -25.63 -22.94
N SER A 25 6.66 -25.96 -22.77
CA SER A 25 7.34 -25.88 -21.48
C SER A 25 7.47 -24.44 -20.97
N ALA A 26 7.77 -23.48 -21.86
CA ALA A 26 7.87 -22.06 -21.51
C ALA A 26 6.50 -21.50 -21.09
N PHE A 27 5.43 -21.91 -21.78
CA PHE A 27 4.06 -21.56 -21.43
C PHE A 27 3.69 -22.07 -20.04
N ILE A 28 3.94 -23.35 -19.75
CA ILE A 28 3.68 -23.93 -18.41
C ILE A 28 4.45 -23.17 -17.33
N VAL A 29 5.76 -22.94 -17.52
CA VAL A 29 6.57 -22.22 -16.52
C VAL A 29 6.03 -20.80 -16.30
N ARG A 30 5.65 -20.09 -17.37
CA ARG A 30 5.07 -18.75 -17.26
C ARG A 30 3.75 -18.78 -16.49
N THR A 31 2.84 -19.68 -16.85
CA THR A 31 1.52 -19.79 -16.24
C THR A 31 1.61 -20.21 -14.78
N VAL A 32 2.48 -21.15 -14.43
CA VAL A 32 2.75 -21.53 -13.03
C VAL A 32 3.34 -20.36 -12.24
N ARG A 33 4.29 -19.59 -12.81
CA ARG A 33 4.83 -18.40 -12.14
C ARG A 33 3.78 -17.31 -11.95
N ALA A 34 2.86 -17.12 -12.91
CA ALA A 34 1.76 -16.19 -12.79
C ALA A 34 0.78 -16.64 -11.69
N ALA A 35 0.36 -17.91 -11.71
CA ALA A 35 -0.51 -18.47 -10.68
C ALA A 35 0.10 -18.37 -9.26
N ILE A 36 1.41 -18.58 -9.12
CA ILE A 36 2.11 -18.38 -7.83
C ILE A 36 2.11 -16.91 -7.40
N ARG A 37 2.24 -15.96 -8.33
CA ARG A 37 2.15 -14.52 -8.02
C ARG A 37 0.74 -14.13 -7.61
N ASP A 38 -0.27 -14.67 -8.29
CA ASP A 38 -1.68 -14.38 -8.04
C ASP A 38 -2.21 -15.09 -6.78
N GLN A 39 -1.60 -16.22 -6.39
CA GLN A 39 -1.89 -16.93 -5.13
C GLN A 39 -1.10 -16.43 -3.93
N LYS A 40 -0.21 -15.44 -4.09
CA LYS A 40 0.29 -14.75 -2.90
C LYS A 40 -0.94 -14.13 -2.21
N PRO A 41 -1.26 -14.54 -0.96
CA PRO A 41 -2.31 -13.87 -0.20
C PRO A 41 -2.03 -12.37 -0.24
N ILE A 42 -3.07 -11.53 -0.21
CA ILE A 42 -2.91 -10.12 0.13
C ILE A 42 -2.04 -10.10 1.38
N ASP A 43 -0.78 -9.73 1.18
CA ASP A 43 0.32 -10.13 2.04
C ASP A 43 0.02 -9.60 3.45
N GLY A 44 0.39 -10.31 4.51
CA GLY A 44 0.27 -9.75 5.87
C GLY A 44 0.97 -8.38 5.94
N ALA A 45 1.99 -8.20 5.09
CA ALA A 45 2.60 -6.92 4.78
C ALA A 45 1.59 -5.88 4.24
N LEU A 46 0.77 -6.18 3.23
CA LEU A 46 -0.23 -5.24 2.68
C LEU A 46 -1.29 -4.85 3.72
N PHE A 47 -1.71 -5.78 4.59
CA PHE A 47 -2.63 -5.49 5.69
C PHE A 47 -2.00 -4.54 6.72
N GLU A 48 -0.77 -4.81 7.17
CA GLU A 48 -0.06 -3.92 8.09
C GLU A 48 0.26 -2.56 7.43
N LEU A 49 0.59 -2.54 6.14
CA LEU A 49 0.77 -1.30 5.37
C LEU A 49 -0.52 -0.48 5.31
N HIS A 50 -1.67 -1.11 5.09
CA HIS A 50 -2.98 -0.44 5.11
C HIS A 50 -3.29 0.14 6.50
N LYS A 51 -2.97 -0.60 7.58
CA LYS A 51 -3.13 -0.15 8.96
C LYS A 51 -2.22 1.03 9.31
N GLU A 52 -0.95 0.98 8.90
CA GLU A 52 0.02 2.07 9.05
C GLU A 52 -0.47 3.33 8.32
N LEU A 53 -0.93 3.21 7.07
CA LEU A 53 -1.45 4.34 6.29
C LEU A 53 -2.71 4.95 6.93
N ARG A 54 -3.63 4.11 7.43
CA ARG A 54 -4.85 4.55 8.11
C ARG A 54 -4.54 5.29 9.42
N ASN A 55 -3.53 4.85 10.16
CA ASN A 55 -3.05 5.54 11.35
C ASN A 55 -2.46 6.92 11.01
N ALA A 56 -1.60 6.99 9.99
CA ALA A 56 -1.02 8.23 9.52
C ALA A 56 -2.09 9.23 9.04
N SER A 57 -3.10 8.77 8.30
CA SER A 57 -4.23 9.60 7.85
C SER A 57 -5.04 10.19 9.02
N ARG A 58 -5.33 9.38 10.06
CA ARG A 58 -6.02 9.86 11.27
C ARG A 58 -5.20 10.93 12.01
N GLN A 59 -3.90 10.72 12.12
CA GLN A 59 -2.98 11.66 12.75
C GLN A 59 -2.90 13.01 12.01
N VAL A 60 -2.79 13.00 10.69
CA VAL A 60 -2.80 14.22 9.86
C VAL A 60 -4.13 14.97 9.97
N ASN A 61 -5.26 14.27 9.96
CA ASN A 61 -6.57 14.90 10.16
C ASN A 61 -6.68 15.58 11.52
N ALA A 62 -6.20 14.95 12.60
CA ALA A 62 -6.20 15.54 13.94
C ALA A 62 -5.35 16.82 14.00
N VAL A 63 -4.20 16.84 13.34
CA VAL A 63 -3.36 18.04 13.19
C VAL A 63 -4.12 19.16 12.48
N GLY A 64 -4.75 18.87 11.35
CA GLY A 64 -5.53 19.87 10.60
C GLY A 64 -6.68 20.47 11.42
N VAL A 65 -7.39 19.63 12.19
CA VAL A 65 -8.45 20.08 13.11
C VAL A 65 -7.90 21.01 14.19
N ASN A 66 -6.79 20.64 14.85
CA ASN A 66 -6.20 21.44 15.91
C ASN A 66 -5.70 22.80 15.40
N LEU A 67 -5.03 22.82 14.24
CA LEU A 67 -4.56 24.06 13.61
C LEU A 67 -5.74 24.97 13.24
N ASN A 68 -6.82 24.40 12.69
CA ASN A 68 -8.02 25.15 12.34
C ASN A 68 -8.73 25.72 13.59
N GLN A 69 -8.76 24.98 14.70
CA GLN A 69 -9.29 25.47 15.98
C GLN A 69 -8.46 26.64 16.52
N LEU A 70 -7.13 26.54 16.44
CA LEU A 70 -6.21 27.62 16.83
C LEU A 70 -6.39 28.87 15.97
N ALA A 71 -6.49 28.71 14.66
CA ALA A 71 -6.72 29.82 13.73
C ALA A 71 -8.06 30.52 14.02
N ARG A 72 -9.13 29.75 14.27
CA ARG A 72 -10.42 30.32 14.68
C ARG A 72 -10.33 31.07 15.99
N PHE A 73 -9.65 30.51 16.99
CA PHE A 73 -9.46 31.18 18.28
C PHE A 73 -8.74 32.53 18.09
N ALA A 74 -7.63 32.53 17.34
CA ALA A 74 -6.85 33.73 17.10
C ALA A 74 -7.63 34.80 16.32
N ASN A 75 -8.38 34.40 15.30
CA ASN A 75 -9.23 35.31 14.53
C ASN A 75 -10.35 35.92 15.40
N THR A 76 -10.94 35.14 16.31
CA THR A 76 -12.02 35.62 17.19
C THR A 76 -11.52 36.55 18.30
N HIS A 77 -10.35 36.26 18.89
CA HIS A 77 -9.88 36.96 20.09
C HIS A 77 -8.75 37.95 19.83
N GLY A 78 -8.26 38.03 18.59
CA GLY A 78 -7.12 38.89 18.21
C GLY A 78 -5.80 38.51 18.90
N THR A 79 -5.76 37.36 19.57
CA THR A 79 -4.62 36.89 20.38
C THR A 79 -4.37 35.42 20.13
N THR A 80 -3.11 35.03 20.08
CA THR A 80 -2.70 33.62 19.97
C THR A 80 -2.50 33.02 21.35
N PRO A 81 -3.03 31.81 21.63
CA PRO A 81 -2.78 31.12 22.89
C PRO A 81 -1.28 30.90 23.12
N GLU A 82 -0.83 31.01 24.37
CA GLU A 82 0.57 30.73 24.74
C GLU A 82 1.00 29.31 24.36
N ALA A 83 0.06 28.36 24.40
CA ALA A 83 0.26 26.97 23.99
C ALA A 83 0.43 26.78 22.47
N LEU A 84 0.27 27.82 21.63
CA LEU A 84 0.35 27.70 20.17
C LEU A 84 1.70 27.15 19.71
N ALA A 85 2.81 27.62 20.29
CA ALA A 85 4.14 27.16 19.89
C ALA A 85 4.30 25.64 20.12
N TRP A 86 3.88 25.18 21.30
CA TRP A 86 3.90 23.76 21.65
C TRP A 86 2.95 22.92 20.78
N LEU A 87 1.72 23.41 20.52
CA LEU A 87 0.76 22.74 19.65
C LEU A 87 1.26 22.65 18.20
N ALA A 88 1.88 23.71 17.69
CA ALA A 88 2.48 23.73 16.35
C ALA A 88 3.63 22.72 16.26
N GLU A 89 4.52 22.68 17.25
CA GLU A 89 5.63 21.72 17.31
C GLU A 89 5.13 20.27 17.39
N TYR A 90 4.10 20.01 18.21
CA TYR A 90 3.44 18.71 18.25
C TYR A 90 2.85 18.33 16.89
N CYS A 91 2.17 19.26 16.21
CA CYS A 91 1.61 19.03 14.88
C CYS A 91 2.70 18.70 13.85
N PHE A 92 3.81 19.43 13.86
CA PHE A 92 4.96 19.16 12.99
C PHE A 92 5.54 17.77 13.23
N ARG A 93 5.68 17.36 14.49
CA ARG A 93 6.17 16.02 14.85
C ARG A 93 5.27 14.92 14.29
N VAL A 94 3.95 15.06 14.47
CA VAL A 94 2.97 14.10 13.96
C VAL A 94 3.00 14.01 12.44
N VAL A 95 3.11 15.14 11.73
CA VAL A 95 3.26 15.16 10.26
C VAL A 95 4.57 14.48 9.83
N ARG A 96 5.68 14.72 10.54
CA ARG A 96 6.96 14.07 10.27
C ARG A 96 6.92 12.55 10.46
N GLU A 97 6.22 12.07 11.48
CA GLU A 97 6.01 10.65 11.73
C GLU A 97 5.17 10.01 10.61
N ALA A 98 4.09 10.69 10.18
CA ALA A 98 3.27 10.26 9.05
C ALA A 98 4.07 10.20 7.74
N GLU A 99 4.92 11.19 7.47
CA GLU A 99 5.81 11.20 6.29
C GLU A 99 6.81 10.04 6.33
N ALA A 100 7.37 9.71 7.51
CA ALA A 100 8.26 8.58 7.67
C ALA A 100 7.56 7.24 7.37
N VAL A 101 6.30 7.09 7.76
CA VAL A 101 5.45 5.93 7.41
C VAL A 101 5.26 5.86 5.89
N ILE A 102 4.91 6.97 5.25
CA ILE A 102 4.72 7.05 3.79
C ILE A 102 6.00 6.70 3.02
N ILE A 103 7.16 7.17 3.46
CA ILE A 103 8.45 6.84 2.85
C ILE A 103 8.76 5.34 3.01
N ARG A 104 8.51 4.76 4.19
CA ARG A 104 8.70 3.31 4.40
C ARG A 104 7.75 2.48 3.53
N LEU A 105 6.50 2.93 3.36
CA LEU A 105 5.52 2.34 2.45
C LEU A 105 6.04 2.37 1.00
N GLY A 106 6.48 3.53 0.51
CA GLY A 106 6.99 3.69 -0.85
C GLY A 106 8.23 2.86 -1.17
N ARG A 107 9.04 2.50 -0.15
CA ARG A 107 10.19 1.58 -0.30
C ARG A 107 9.80 0.10 -0.35
N ARG A 108 8.61 -0.26 0.15
CA ARG A 108 8.11 -1.65 0.24
C ARG A 108 7.18 -2.03 -0.91
N LEU A 109 6.63 -1.04 -1.61
CA LEU A 109 5.81 -1.22 -2.80
C LEU A 109 6.71 -1.18 -4.05
N PRO A 110 6.48 -2.05 -5.06
CA PRO A 110 7.26 -2.09 -6.30
C PRO A 110 7.06 -0.87 -7.18
#